data_AF-A0A3D2X3W8-F1
#
_entry.id   AF-A0A3D2X3W8-F1
#
_cell.length_a   1.000
_cell.length_b   1.000
_cell.length_c   1.000
_cell.angle_alpha   90.00
_cell.angle_beta   90.00
_cell.angle_gamma   90.00
#
_symmetry.space_group_name_H-M   'P 1'
#
loop_
_entity.id
_entity.type
_entity.pdbx_description
1 polymer ?
#
loop_
_entity_poly.entity_id
_entity_poly.type
_entity_poly.pdbx_seq_one_letter_code
_entity_poly.pdbx_strand_id
1 'polypeptide(L)'
;MELIKNTGFSSFTSKKENFCPKCTNRGRIKVVDEGDREGFEREFDRLADPGTLEMYICYDRAIDKFNHHYCYCPDCENGQLYKGEYPKYEGI
;
A
#
# COMPACT_ATOMS: atom_id res chain seq x y z
N MET A 1 -4.61 8.03 24.69
CA MET A 1 -5.03 7.93 23.28
C MET A 1 -5.19 6.45 22.96
N GLU A 2 -6.41 6.02 22.63
CA GLU A 2 -6.65 4.64 22.18
C GLU A 2 -6.25 4.52 20.71
N LEU A 3 -5.43 3.52 20.40
CA LEU A 3 -5.06 3.20 19.02
C LEU A 3 -6.16 2.36 18.39
N ILE A 4 -6.64 2.79 17.24
CA ILE A 4 -7.69 2.14 16.46
C ILE A 4 -7.00 1.22 15.46
N LYS A 5 -7.31 -0.08 15.52
CA LYS A 5 -6.82 -1.08 14.57
C LYS A 5 -7.57 -0.94 13.24
N ASN A 6 -6.84 -0.91 12.13
CA ASN A 6 -7.44 -1.02 10.81
C ASN A 6 -7.95 -2.46 10.65
N THR A 7 -9.26 -2.70 10.65
CA THR A 7 -9.77 -4.07 10.55
C THR A 7 -9.44 -4.76 9.22
N GLY A 8 -9.05 -4.00 8.18
CA GLY A 8 -8.58 -4.54 6.90
C GLY A 8 -7.06 -4.70 6.79
N PHE A 9 -6.26 -4.22 7.75
CA PHE A 9 -4.78 -4.24 7.69
C PHE A 9 -4.18 -4.29 9.09
N SER A 10 -3.09 -5.00 9.35
CA SER A 10 -2.41 -4.98 10.68
C SER A 10 -1.63 -3.70 10.99
N SER A 11 -2.30 -2.55 10.83
CA SER A 11 -1.82 -1.21 11.13
C SER A 11 -2.76 -0.50 12.11
N PHE A 12 -2.20 0.41 12.91
CA PHE A 12 -2.90 1.13 13.98
C PHE A 12 -2.83 2.65 13.72
N THR A 13 -3.86 3.39 14.11
CA THR A 13 -3.87 4.87 14.05
C THR A 13 -4.61 5.47 15.23
N SER A 14 -4.34 6.74 15.54
CA SER A 14 -4.98 7.48 16.63
C SER A 14 -6.32 8.13 16.24
N LYS A 15 -6.68 8.18 14.95
CA LYS A 15 -7.95 8.77 14.45
C LYS A 15 -8.52 7.96 13.28
N LYS A 16 -9.85 7.73 13.28
CA LYS A 16 -10.53 6.99 12.20
C LYS A 16 -10.43 7.65 10.83
N GLU A 17 -10.38 8.97 10.80
CA GLU A 17 -10.27 9.81 9.59
C GLU A 17 -9.01 9.48 8.76
N ASN A 18 -8.00 8.94 9.43
CA ASN A 18 -6.75 8.58 8.79
C ASN A 18 -6.81 7.19 8.10
N PHE A 19 -7.90 6.43 8.20
CA PHE A 19 -8.00 5.13 7.53
C PHE A 19 -8.23 5.27 6.00
N CYS A 20 -7.17 5.47 5.21
CA CYS A 20 -7.21 5.18 3.76
C CYS A 20 -7.00 3.67 3.58
N PRO A 21 -8.03 2.88 3.19
CA PRO A 21 -7.88 1.44 2.95
C PRO A 21 -6.94 1.15 1.76
N LYS A 22 -6.72 2.13 0.88
CA LYS A 22 -5.80 2.00 -0.26
C LYS A 22 -4.33 2.14 0.12
N CYS A 23 -3.98 3.05 1.04
CA CYS A 23 -2.59 3.30 1.44
C CYS A 23 -2.26 2.87 2.86
N THR A 24 -3.15 2.17 3.55
CA THR A 24 -2.94 1.71 4.94
C THR A 24 -2.60 2.85 5.90
N ASN A 25 -3.12 4.06 5.61
CA ASN A 25 -2.81 5.31 6.30
C ASN A 25 -1.34 5.77 6.23
N ARG A 26 -0.57 5.29 5.25
CA ARG A 26 0.83 5.75 5.04
C ARG A 26 0.91 7.02 4.18
N GLY A 27 -0.18 7.46 3.56
CA GLY A 27 -0.24 8.60 2.63
C GLY A 27 0.37 8.35 1.25
N ARG A 28 1.34 7.42 1.16
CA ARG A 28 2.02 6.99 -0.06
C ARG A 28 1.76 5.52 -0.38
N ILE A 29 1.73 5.20 -1.66
CA ILE A 29 1.47 3.86 -2.22
C ILE A 29 2.67 3.54 -3.12
N LYS A 30 3.29 2.37 -2.93
CA LYS A 30 4.26 1.84 -3.88
C LYS A 30 3.47 1.24 -5.05
N VAL A 31 3.88 1.49 -6.29
CA VAL A 31 3.26 0.93 -7.48
C VAL A 31 4.37 0.33 -8.33
N VAL A 32 4.22 -0.94 -8.71
CA VAL A 32 5.17 -1.60 -9.61
C VAL A 32 5.05 -1.00 -11.01
N ASP A 33 6.17 -0.89 -11.70
CA ASP A 33 6.17 -0.42 -13.08
C ASP A 33 5.46 -1.41 -14.00
N GLU A 34 4.85 -0.91 -15.09
CA GLU A 34 3.98 -1.71 -15.95
C GLU A 34 4.69 -2.94 -16.57
N GLY A 35 5.98 -2.79 -16.89
CA GLY A 35 6.80 -3.89 -17.44
C GLY A 35 7.10 -5.02 -16.44
N ASP A 36 7.01 -4.76 -15.14
CA ASP A 36 7.32 -5.72 -14.07
C ASP A 36 6.04 -6.30 -13.42
N ARG A 37 4.85 -5.86 -13.87
CA ARG A 37 3.57 -6.19 -13.25
C ARG A 37 3.27 -7.70 -13.22
N GLU A 38 3.49 -8.41 -14.32
CA GLU A 38 3.27 -9.86 -14.38
C GLU A 38 4.20 -10.62 -13.43
N GLY A 39 5.46 -10.18 -13.32
CA GLY A 39 6.44 -10.73 -12.39
C GLY A 39 6.03 -10.49 -10.93
N PHE A 40 5.56 -9.28 -10.63
CA PHE A 40 5.03 -8.91 -9.33
C PHE A 40 3.82 -9.77 -8.94
N GLU A 41 2.83 -9.93 -9.83
CA GLU A 41 1.61 -10.71 -9.56
C GLU A 41 1.96 -12.18 -9.23
N ARG A 42 2.86 -12.80 -10.01
CA ARG A 42 3.33 -14.17 -9.74
C ARG A 42 4.05 -14.29 -8.39
N GLU A 43 4.90 -13.33 -8.04
CA GLU A 43 5.62 -13.35 -6.76
C GLU A 43 4.69 -13.09 -5.58
N PHE A 44 3.72 -12.19 -5.75
CA PHE A 44 2.68 -11.92 -4.76
C PHE A 44 1.83 -13.16 -4.52
N ASP A 45 1.36 -13.82 -5.58
CA ASP A 45 0.61 -15.08 -5.48
C ASP A 45 1.43 -16.16 -4.79
N ARG A 46 2.72 -16.32 -5.14
CA ARG A 46 3.62 -17.27 -4.47
C ARG A 46 3.77 -17.01 -2.97
N LEU A 47 3.78 -15.75 -2.55
CA LEU A 47 3.88 -15.36 -1.14
C LEU A 47 2.54 -15.47 -0.40
N ALA A 48 1.42 -15.27 -1.10
CA ALA A 48 0.07 -15.36 -0.56
C ALA A 48 -0.46 -16.79 -0.48
N ASP A 49 -0.07 -17.67 -1.42
CA ASP A 49 -0.48 -19.08 -1.52
C ASP A 49 -0.29 -19.89 -0.23
N PRO A 50 0.84 -19.79 0.51
CA PRO A 50 0.96 -20.51 1.78
C PRO A 50 0.02 -19.97 2.88
N GLY A 51 -0.68 -18.84 2.68
CA GLY A 51 -1.61 -18.23 3.65
C GLY A 51 -0.97 -17.83 4.99
N THR A 52 0.35 -17.91 5.08
CA THR A 52 1.14 -17.75 6.31
C THR A 52 1.52 -16.30 6.60
N LEU A 53 1.46 -15.45 5.59
CA LEU A 53 1.79 -14.03 5.69
C LEU A 53 0.55 -13.19 5.42
N GLU A 54 0.43 -12.08 6.14
CA GLU A 54 -0.63 -11.11 5.86
C GLU A 54 -0.44 -10.47 4.49
N MET A 55 -1.54 -10.16 3.79
CA MET A 55 -1.53 -9.62 2.42
C MET A 55 -0.62 -8.40 2.24
N TYR A 56 -0.56 -7.49 3.22
CA TYR A 56 0.32 -6.32 3.13
C TYR A 56 1.81 -6.70 3.22
N ILE A 57 2.16 -7.77 3.93
CA ILE A 57 3.53 -8.29 4.02
C ILE A 57 3.90 -8.96 2.70
N CYS A 58 2.99 -9.74 2.12
CA CYS A 58 3.17 -10.31 0.79
C CYS A 58 3.41 -9.21 -0.24
N TYR A 59 2.61 -8.13 -0.18
CA TYR A 59 2.74 -6.98 -1.06
C TYR A 59 4.09 -6.28 -0.90
N ASP A 60 4.46 -5.88 0.33
CA ASP A 60 5.71 -5.19 0.62
C ASP A 60 6.94 -6.04 0.20
N ARG A 61 6.89 -7.37 0.40
CA ARG A 61 7.97 -8.28 -0.02
C ARG A 61 8.03 -8.53 -1.53
N ALA A 62 6.88 -8.60 -2.20
CA ALA A 62 6.82 -8.80 -3.63
C ALA A 62 7.34 -7.56 -4.36
N ILE A 63 6.85 -6.37 -3.99
CA ILE A 63 7.18 -5.12 -4.68
C ILE A 63 8.65 -4.71 -4.51
N ASP A 64 9.30 -5.06 -3.39
CA ASP A 64 10.72 -4.78 -3.15
C ASP A 64 11.66 -5.53 -4.12
N LYS A 65 11.16 -6.52 -4.87
CA LYS A 65 11.93 -7.24 -5.90
C LYS A 65 11.89 -6.61 -7.29
N PHE A 66 11.02 -5.61 -7.49
CA PHE A 66 10.76 -5.02 -8.80
C PHE A 66 10.97 -3.50 -8.78
N ASN A 67 11.09 -2.92 -9.97
CA ASN A 67 11.10 -1.46 -10.09
C ASN A 67 9.72 -0.95 -9.71
N HIS A 68 9.71 0.07 -8.86
CA HIS A 68 8.49 0.67 -8.36
C HIS A 68 8.69 2.15 -8.15
N HIS A 69 7.59 2.88 -8.25
CA HIS A 69 7.52 4.30 -7.95
C HIS A 69 6.49 4.55 -6.84
N TYR A 70 6.56 5.75 -6.26
CA TYR A 70 5.61 6.17 -5.24
C TYR A 70 4.52 7.05 -5.87
N CYS A 71 3.29 6.81 -5.45
CA CYS A 71 2.13 7.65 -5.71
C CYS A 71 1.51 8.10 -4.39
N TYR A 72 0.83 9.25 -4.35
CA TYR A 72 0.08 9.66 -3.16
C TYR A 72 -1.38 9.17 -3.18
N CYS A 73 -1.94 8.82 -2.02
CA CYS A 73 -3.38 8.50 -1.87
C CYS A 73 -4.20 9.80 -1.97
N PRO A 74 -5.01 10.03 -3.02
CA PRO A 74 -5.83 11.24 -3.11
C PRO A 74 -6.97 11.27 -2.07
N ASP A 75 -7.27 10.13 -1.45
CA ASP A 75 -8.45 9.93 -0.62
C ASP A 75 -8.21 10.20 0.88
N CYS A 76 -6.99 10.57 1.31
CA CYS A 76 -6.71 10.93 2.71
C CYS A 76 -5.79 12.14 2.87
N GLU A 77 -5.91 12.81 4.02
CA GLU A 77 -5.12 14.01 4.35
C GLU A 77 -3.61 13.76 4.24
N ASN A 78 -3.12 12.62 4.75
CA ASN A 78 -1.71 12.25 4.66
C ASN A 78 -1.21 12.13 3.22
N GLY A 79 -2.05 11.65 2.29
CA GLY A 79 -1.66 11.58 0.89
C GLY A 79 -1.67 12.95 0.22
N GLN A 80 -2.60 13.84 0.57
CA GLN A 80 -2.63 15.20 0.04
C GLN A 80 -1.40 16.03 0.42
N LEU A 81 -0.72 15.71 1.52
CA LEU A 81 0.58 16.30 1.86
C LEU A 81 1.65 16.05 0.79
N TYR A 82 1.57 14.92 0.08
CA TYR A 82 2.56 14.53 -0.95
C TYR A 82 2.18 14.93 -2.38
N LYS A 83 1.11 15.72 -2.57
CA LYS A 83 0.56 16.07 -3.89
C LYS A 83 1.57 16.75 -4.83
N GLY A 84 2.59 17.43 -4.29
CA GLY A 84 3.67 18.07 -5.05
C GLY A 84 4.92 17.22 -5.24
N GLU A 85 5.02 16.09 -4.53
CA GLU A 85 6.22 15.24 -4.52
C GLU A 85 6.03 13.96 -5.35
N TYR A 86 4.82 13.41 -5.36
CA TYR A 86 4.50 12.17 -6.06
C TYR A 86 3.32 12.38 -7.02
N PRO A 87 3.24 11.59 -8.11
CA PRO A 87 2.03 11.53 -8.92
C PRO A 87 0.82 11.04 -8.11
N LYS A 88 -0.36 11.42 -8.56
CA LYS A 88 -1.62 10.96 -7.98
C LYS A 88 -1.79 9.47 -8.24
N TYR A 89 -2.16 8.70 -7.22
CA TYR A 89 -2.57 7.32 -7.44
C TYR A 89 -3.93 7.29 -8.15
N GLU A 90 -3.95 6.80 -9.39
CA GLU A 90 -5.17 6.71 -10.22
C GLU A 90 -5.89 5.36 -10.11
N GLY A 91 -5.34 4.42 -9.35
CA GLY A 91 -5.82 3.05 -9.30
C GLY A 91 -5.19 2.18 -10.38
N ILE A 92 -5.44 0.88 -10.28
CA ILE A 92 -5.08 -0.13 -11.27
C ILE A 92 -6.37 -0.84 -11.67
#